data_AF-A0A535JF65-F1
#
_entry.id   AF-A0A535JF65-F1
#
_cell.length_a   1.000
_cell.length_b   1.000
_cell.length_c   1.000
_cell.angle_alpha   90.00
_cell.angle_beta   90.00
_cell.angle_gamma   90.00
#
_symmetry.space_group_name_H-M   'P 1'
#
loop_
_entity.id
_entity.type
_entity.pdbx_description
1 polymer ?
#
loop_
_entity_poly.entity_id
_entity_poly.type
_entity_poly.pdbx_seq_one_letter_code
_entity_poly.pdbx_strand_id
1 'polypeptide(L)'
;MKDEPSFEALAARLERFDMPIRVWQQARERAFSAAFGPKQGKLSNLMGRLPQAGGAAASVGVGPRDEVFALFDEICDLYTRSDPARCAIIRGVVHSREARVLLEGYVAYASRLLQQGGRPEWLERGVAAASIDDQGDDYRDWLIRLGDLYVSAHVAHVDPSPVLKRIAKLSNPEPHGASPGSSTRELLSQFENTSYFMTSVLPQLA
;
A
#
# COMPACT_ATOMS: atom_id res chain seq x y z
N MET A 1 -26.51 -9.79 12.30
CA MET A 1 -25.08 -10.09 12.11
C MET A 1 -24.94 -10.78 10.77
N LYS A 2 -24.29 -10.17 9.78
CA LYS A 2 -23.85 -10.92 8.59
C LYS A 2 -22.66 -11.77 9.03
N ASP A 3 -22.65 -13.04 8.68
CA ASP A 3 -21.53 -13.93 8.97
C ASP A 3 -20.24 -13.32 8.40
N GLU A 4 -19.30 -12.97 9.30
CA GLU A 4 -17.97 -12.56 8.87
C GLU A 4 -17.32 -13.73 8.14
N PRO A 5 -16.69 -13.50 6.97
CA PRO A 5 -16.03 -14.57 6.25
C PRO A 5 -14.94 -15.19 7.12
N SER A 6 -14.87 -16.53 7.15
CA SER A 6 -13.77 -17.21 7.84
C SER A 6 -12.42 -16.81 7.22
N PHE A 7 -11.36 -16.85 8.02
CA PHE A 7 -10.00 -16.57 7.51
C PHE A 7 -9.59 -17.53 6.39
N GLU A 8 -10.09 -18.77 6.42
CA GLU A 8 -9.92 -19.75 5.35
C GLU A 8 -10.60 -19.31 4.05
N ALA A 9 -11.84 -18.81 4.12
CA ALA A 9 -12.55 -18.29 2.96
C ALA A 9 -11.85 -17.05 2.38
N LEU A 10 -11.31 -16.19 3.24
CA LEU A 10 -10.51 -15.04 2.81
C LEU A 10 -9.21 -15.49 2.10
N ALA A 11 -8.49 -16.44 2.70
CA ALA A 11 -7.26 -16.98 2.11
C ALA A 11 -7.52 -17.62 0.75
N ALA A 12 -8.60 -18.40 0.61
CA ALA A 12 -8.99 -19.02 -0.65
C ALA A 12 -9.40 -18.00 -1.73
N ARG A 13 -9.98 -16.85 -1.35
CA ARG A 13 -10.29 -15.77 -2.29
C ARG A 13 -9.03 -15.09 -2.80
N LEU A 14 -8.06 -14.81 -1.93
CA LEU A 14 -6.77 -14.23 -2.32
C LEU A 14 -5.96 -15.18 -3.21
N GLU A 15 -5.94 -16.47 -2.87
CA GLU A 15 -5.22 -17.51 -3.61
C GLU A 15 -5.60 -17.60 -5.09
N ARG A 16 -6.88 -17.33 -5.42
CA ARG A 16 -7.35 -17.30 -6.81
C ARG A 16 -6.61 -16.28 -7.68
N PHE A 17 -6.01 -15.26 -7.07
CA PHE A 17 -5.24 -14.22 -7.76
C PHE A 17 -3.74 -14.51 -7.81
N ASP A 18 -3.22 -15.54 -7.11
CA ASP A 18 -1.77 -15.78 -7.03
C ASP A 18 -1.15 -15.97 -8.42
N MET A 19 -1.73 -16.86 -9.23
CA MET A 19 -1.23 -17.09 -10.59
C MET A 19 -1.50 -15.89 -11.53
N PRO A 20 -2.71 -15.31 -11.60
CA PRO A 20 -2.95 -14.11 -12.40
C PRO A 20 -1.98 -12.95 -12.11
N ILE A 21 -1.69 -12.67 -10.84
CA ILE A 21 -0.75 -11.61 -10.43
C ILE A 21 0.65 -11.92 -10.93
N ARG A 22 1.16 -13.14 -10.70
CA ARG A 22 2.50 -13.56 -11.15
C ARG A 22 2.66 -13.44 -12.67
N VAL A 23 1.68 -13.92 -13.45
CA VAL A 23 1.72 -13.81 -14.93
C VAL A 23 1.77 -12.34 -15.35
N TRP A 24 0.92 -11.52 -14.75
CA TRP A 24 0.84 -10.10 -15.07
C TRP A 24 2.13 -9.34 -14.71
N GLN A 25 2.70 -9.57 -13.52
CA GLN A 25 3.98 -8.98 -13.13
C GLN A 25 5.12 -9.40 -14.07
N GLN A 26 5.20 -10.68 -14.44
CA GLN A 26 6.21 -11.16 -15.39
C GLN A 26 6.03 -10.54 -16.78
N ALA A 27 4.80 -10.33 -17.24
CA ALA A 27 4.54 -9.63 -18.50
C ALA A 27 4.99 -8.16 -18.42
N ARG A 28 4.68 -7.46 -17.33
CA ARG A 28 5.12 -6.07 -17.08
C ARG A 28 6.63 -5.94 -17.03
N GLU A 29 7.30 -6.81 -16.28
CA GLU A 29 8.76 -6.81 -16.16
C GLU A 29 9.43 -7.10 -17.51
N ARG A 30 8.91 -8.06 -18.29
CA ARG A 30 9.42 -8.33 -19.65
C ARG A 30 9.27 -7.12 -20.57
N ALA A 31 8.12 -6.44 -20.54
CA ALA A 31 7.88 -5.25 -21.34
C ALA A 31 8.80 -4.08 -20.93
N PHE A 32 8.96 -3.86 -19.61
CA PHE A 32 9.88 -2.88 -19.06
C PHE A 32 11.32 -3.16 -19.52
N SER A 33 11.80 -4.37 -19.25
CA SER A 33 13.17 -4.78 -19.54
C SER A 33 13.50 -4.71 -21.03
N ALA A 34 12.56 -5.06 -21.91
CA ALA A 34 12.72 -4.93 -23.36
C ALA A 34 12.87 -3.46 -23.81
N ALA A 35 12.09 -2.55 -23.24
CA ALA A 35 12.15 -1.13 -23.56
C ALA A 35 13.34 -0.39 -22.91
N PHE A 36 13.78 -0.86 -21.73
CA PHE A 36 14.89 -0.26 -20.98
C PHE A 36 16.27 -0.75 -21.46
N GLY A 37 16.37 -2.00 -21.91
CA GLY A 37 17.63 -2.61 -22.34
C GLY A 37 18.15 -2.11 -23.69
N PRO A 38 19.47 -2.16 -23.96
CA PRO A 38 20.53 -2.63 -23.08
C PRO A 38 20.93 -1.57 -22.03
N LYS A 39 21.38 -2.02 -20.85
CA LYS A 39 21.86 -1.17 -19.73
C LYS A 39 23.31 -0.69 -19.97
N GLN A 40 23.56 -0.06 -21.11
CA GLN A 40 24.88 0.38 -21.55
C GLN A 40 24.91 1.89 -21.83
N GLY A 41 26.08 2.51 -21.61
CA GLY A 41 26.29 3.93 -21.88
C GLY A 41 26.14 4.83 -20.66
N LYS A 42 26.04 6.15 -20.90
CA LYS A 42 25.95 7.17 -19.83
C LYS A 42 24.65 7.02 -19.05
N LEU A 43 24.72 7.20 -17.73
CA LEU A 43 23.55 7.14 -16.84
C LEU A 43 22.41 8.07 -17.29
N SER A 44 22.72 9.27 -17.79
CA SER A 44 21.72 10.21 -18.31
C SER A 44 20.87 9.61 -19.44
N ASN A 45 21.48 8.82 -20.33
CA ASN A 45 20.78 8.17 -21.43
C ASN A 45 19.89 7.04 -20.92
N LEU A 46 20.34 6.31 -19.90
CA LEU A 46 19.53 5.28 -19.24
C LEU A 46 18.33 5.91 -18.52
N MET A 47 18.55 7.00 -17.76
CA MET A 47 17.48 7.73 -17.08
C MET A 47 16.46 8.29 -18.06
N GLY A 48 16.90 8.79 -19.22
CA GLY A 48 16.01 9.25 -20.30
C GLY A 48 15.08 8.18 -20.87
N ARG A 49 15.43 6.89 -20.71
CA ARG A 49 14.59 5.75 -21.17
C ARG A 49 13.58 5.29 -20.13
N LEU A 50 13.68 5.72 -18.87
CA LEU A 50 12.77 5.30 -17.80
C LEU A 50 11.29 5.59 -18.11
N PRO A 51 10.90 6.78 -18.60
CA PRO A 51 9.49 7.05 -18.91
C PRO A 51 8.95 6.12 -20.01
N GLN A 52 9.75 5.84 -21.04
CA GLN A 52 9.38 4.94 -22.12
C GLN A 52 9.23 3.50 -21.62
N ALA A 53 10.18 3.02 -20.82
CA ALA A 53 10.12 1.68 -20.24
C ALA A 53 8.94 1.53 -19.27
N GLY A 54 8.67 2.54 -18.45
CA GLY A 54 7.48 2.61 -17.61
C GLY A 54 6.19 2.57 -18.41
N GLY A 55 6.12 3.32 -19.53
CA GLY A 55 5.00 3.30 -20.46
C GLY A 55 4.78 1.92 -21.11
N ALA A 56 5.85 1.23 -21.49
CA ALA A 56 5.77 -0.13 -22.03
C ALA A 56 5.27 -1.15 -20.98
N ALA A 57 5.68 -1.01 -19.73
CA ALA A 57 5.13 -1.84 -18.65
C ALA A 57 3.64 -1.54 -18.39
N ALA A 58 3.23 -0.28 -18.47
CA ALA A 58 1.85 0.13 -18.28
C ALA A 58 0.93 -0.34 -19.42
N SER A 59 1.43 -0.46 -20.65
CA SER A 59 0.63 -0.91 -21.80
C SER A 59 0.22 -2.39 -21.76
N VAL A 60 0.83 -3.19 -20.88
CA VAL A 60 0.38 -4.56 -20.56
C VAL A 60 -1.02 -4.57 -19.94
N GLY A 61 -1.48 -3.44 -19.41
CA GLY A 61 -2.81 -3.27 -18.82
C GLY A 61 -2.81 -3.41 -17.30
N VAL A 62 -4.00 -3.21 -16.71
CA VAL A 62 -4.18 -3.17 -15.25
C VAL A 62 -4.10 -4.54 -14.57
N GLY A 63 -4.20 -5.64 -15.32
CA GLY A 63 -4.17 -6.99 -14.76
C GLY A 63 -5.35 -7.26 -13.82
N PRO A 64 -5.19 -8.10 -12.78
CA PRO A 64 -6.26 -8.40 -11.81
C PRO A 64 -6.42 -7.30 -10.75
N ARG A 65 -5.93 -6.08 -11.02
CA ARG A 65 -5.79 -5.02 -10.00
C ARG A 65 -7.14 -4.60 -9.44
N ASP A 66 -8.14 -4.39 -10.29
CA ASP A 66 -9.43 -3.85 -9.87
C ASP A 66 -10.17 -4.86 -8.98
N GLU A 67 -10.13 -6.15 -9.32
CA GLU A 67 -10.73 -7.22 -8.51
C GLU A 67 -9.99 -7.43 -7.18
N VAL A 68 -8.65 -7.34 -7.19
CA VAL A 68 -7.86 -7.41 -5.96
C VAL A 68 -8.12 -6.18 -5.08
N PHE A 69 -8.30 -5.00 -5.66
CA PHE A 69 -8.61 -3.78 -4.91
C PHE A 69 -9.98 -3.83 -4.27
N ALA A 70 -10.99 -4.36 -4.97
CA ALA A 70 -12.30 -4.62 -4.37
C ALA A 70 -12.20 -5.62 -3.21
N LEU A 71 -11.32 -6.63 -3.30
CA LEU A 71 -11.06 -7.53 -2.18
C LEU A 71 -10.31 -6.82 -1.04
N PHE A 72 -9.38 -5.91 -1.34
CA PHE A 72 -8.72 -5.10 -0.32
C PHE A 72 -9.65 -4.12 0.38
N ASP A 73 -10.67 -3.58 -0.29
CA ASP A 73 -11.72 -2.81 0.36
C ASP A 73 -12.34 -3.62 1.50
N GLU A 74 -12.77 -4.86 1.19
CA GLU A 74 -13.38 -5.77 2.18
C GLU A 74 -12.40 -6.16 3.30
N ILE A 75 -11.14 -6.45 2.96
CA ILE A 75 -10.11 -6.81 3.94
C ILE A 75 -9.83 -5.64 4.89
N CYS A 76 -9.69 -4.42 4.36
CA CYS A 76 -9.43 -3.24 5.16
C CYS A 76 -10.62 -2.89 6.05
N ASP A 77 -11.85 -3.02 5.54
CA ASP A 77 -13.08 -2.83 6.33
C ASP A 77 -13.22 -3.89 7.44
N LEU A 78 -12.77 -5.12 7.20
CA LEU A 78 -12.72 -6.16 8.24
C LEU A 78 -11.62 -5.87 9.26
N TYR A 79 -10.44 -5.47 8.80
CA TYR A 79 -9.28 -5.17 9.63
C TYR A 79 -9.57 -4.04 10.63
N THR A 80 -10.17 -2.94 10.17
CA THR A 80 -10.47 -1.77 11.01
C THR A 80 -11.50 -2.03 12.12
N ARG A 81 -12.35 -3.06 11.96
CA ARG A 81 -13.37 -3.48 12.93
C ARG A 81 -12.93 -4.65 13.81
N SER A 82 -11.76 -5.22 13.54
CA SER A 82 -11.23 -6.39 14.23
C SER A 82 -10.42 -6.01 15.47
N ASP A 83 -10.25 -6.97 16.38
CA ASP A 83 -9.30 -6.88 17.49
C ASP A 83 -7.85 -7.11 17.00
N PRO A 84 -6.82 -6.75 17.80
CA PRO A 84 -5.42 -6.91 17.40
C PRO A 84 -5.00 -8.35 17.05
N ALA A 85 -5.60 -9.37 17.68
CA ALA A 85 -5.25 -10.77 17.42
C ALA A 85 -5.76 -11.21 16.04
N ARG A 86 -7.00 -10.84 15.70
CA ARG A 86 -7.56 -11.04 14.36
C ARG A 86 -6.80 -10.25 13.30
N CYS A 87 -6.41 -9.01 13.59
CA CYS A 87 -5.58 -8.21 12.69
C CYS A 87 -4.23 -8.88 12.38
N ALA A 88 -3.61 -9.54 13.36
CA ALA A 88 -2.39 -10.32 13.12
C ALA A 88 -2.62 -11.50 12.15
N ILE A 89 -3.75 -12.20 12.28
CA ILE A 89 -4.12 -13.27 11.35
C ILE A 89 -4.37 -12.72 9.94
N ILE A 90 -5.09 -11.60 9.80
CA ILE A 90 -5.34 -10.96 8.51
C ILE A 90 -4.02 -10.59 7.82
N ARG A 91 -3.06 -9.99 8.54
CA ARG A 91 -1.72 -9.69 8.00
C ARG A 91 -1.03 -10.97 7.52
N GLY A 92 -1.02 -12.02 8.34
CA GLY A 92 -0.44 -13.31 7.96
C GLY A 92 -1.07 -13.92 6.70
N VAL A 93 -2.40 -13.87 6.59
CA VAL A 93 -3.13 -14.36 5.41
C VAL A 93 -2.74 -13.55 4.17
N VAL A 94 -2.75 -12.20 4.24
CA VAL A 94 -2.38 -11.36 3.09
C VAL A 94 -0.92 -11.57 2.71
N HIS A 95 0.00 -11.61 3.68
CA HIS A 95 1.43 -11.82 3.44
C HIS A 95 1.77 -13.20 2.89
N SER A 96 0.90 -14.20 3.07
CA SER A 96 1.09 -15.52 2.46
C SER A 96 0.73 -15.59 0.97
N ARG A 97 0.19 -14.50 0.39
CA ARG A 97 -0.37 -14.47 -0.98
C ARG A 97 0.31 -13.43 -1.85
N GLU A 98 0.23 -13.61 -3.17
CA GLU A 98 0.83 -12.70 -4.14
C GLU A 98 0.13 -11.34 -4.15
N ALA A 99 -1.15 -11.29 -3.75
CA ALA A 99 -1.90 -10.05 -3.61
C ALA A 99 -1.14 -8.98 -2.81
N ARG A 100 -0.30 -9.35 -1.84
CA ARG A 100 0.50 -8.41 -1.04
C ARG A 100 1.28 -7.39 -1.88
N VAL A 101 1.77 -7.79 -3.06
CA VAL A 101 2.56 -6.91 -3.97
C VAL A 101 1.74 -5.74 -4.54
N LEU A 102 0.40 -5.80 -4.39
CA LEU A 102 -0.52 -4.78 -4.85
C LEU A 102 -0.97 -3.82 -3.73
N LEU A 103 -0.61 -4.07 -2.47
CA LEU A 103 -0.93 -3.18 -1.34
C LEU A 103 -0.39 -1.78 -1.58
N GLU A 104 0.82 -1.69 -2.12
CA GLU A 104 1.42 -0.42 -2.52
C GLU A 104 0.52 0.40 -3.45
N GLY A 105 0.13 -0.22 -4.56
CA GLY A 105 -0.73 0.41 -5.56
C GLY A 105 -2.12 0.72 -5.00
N TYR A 106 -2.56 0.00 -3.97
CA TYR A 106 -3.85 0.22 -3.31
C TYR A 106 -3.82 1.43 -2.38
N VAL A 107 -2.74 1.64 -1.60
CA VAL A 107 -2.57 2.86 -0.80
C VAL A 107 -2.57 4.10 -1.70
N ALA A 108 -1.83 4.05 -2.82
CA ALA A 108 -1.82 5.13 -3.82
C ALA A 108 -3.20 5.36 -4.46
N TYR A 109 -3.97 4.29 -4.69
CA TYR A 109 -5.34 4.38 -5.19
C TYR A 109 -6.28 5.05 -4.19
N ALA A 110 -6.23 4.66 -2.92
CA ALA A 110 -7.02 5.27 -1.85
C ALA A 110 -6.69 6.76 -1.68
N SER A 111 -5.40 7.12 -1.72
CA SER A 111 -4.91 8.50 -1.71
C SER A 111 -5.52 9.33 -2.85
N ARG A 112 -5.46 8.81 -4.09
CA ARG A 112 -6.06 9.48 -5.25
C ARG A 112 -7.57 9.65 -5.13
N LEU A 113 -8.30 8.62 -4.67
CA LEU A 113 -9.75 8.73 -4.51
C LEU A 113 -10.12 9.77 -3.46
N LEU A 114 -9.37 9.82 -2.35
CA LEU A 114 -9.57 10.83 -1.31
C LEU A 114 -9.33 12.24 -1.86
N GLN A 115 -8.22 12.44 -2.59
CA GLN A 115 -7.91 13.72 -3.25
C GLN A 115 -8.98 14.16 -4.25
N GLN A 116 -9.67 13.23 -4.89
CA GLN A 116 -10.76 13.49 -5.85
C GLN A 116 -12.11 13.79 -5.17
N GLY A 117 -12.14 14.03 -3.86
CA GLY A 117 -13.37 14.26 -3.09
C GLY A 117 -14.11 12.96 -2.75
N GLY A 118 -13.40 11.83 -2.77
CA GLY A 118 -13.91 10.55 -2.31
C GLY A 118 -14.26 10.58 -0.82
N ARG A 119 -15.06 9.60 -0.40
CA ARG A 119 -15.54 9.54 0.98
C ARG A 119 -14.41 9.28 1.99
N PRO A 120 -14.56 9.71 3.26
CA PRO A 120 -13.52 9.55 4.30
C PRO A 120 -13.08 8.09 4.55
N GLU A 121 -13.89 7.09 4.22
CA GLU A 121 -13.53 5.68 4.37
C GLU A 121 -12.29 5.29 3.56
N TRP A 122 -11.96 6.04 2.49
CA TRP A 122 -10.72 5.83 1.75
C TRP A 122 -9.47 6.10 2.58
N LEU A 123 -9.54 7.02 3.53
CA LEU A 123 -8.47 7.25 4.49
C LEU A 123 -8.29 6.05 5.42
N GLU A 124 -9.39 5.53 5.97
CA GLU A 124 -9.35 4.35 6.84
C GLU A 124 -8.78 3.14 6.10
N ARG A 125 -9.24 2.90 4.88
CA ARG A 125 -8.77 1.80 4.03
C ARG A 125 -7.31 1.97 3.64
N GLY A 126 -6.88 3.17 3.27
CA GLY A 126 -5.49 3.45 2.92
C GLY A 126 -4.54 3.22 4.09
N VAL A 127 -4.88 3.72 5.29
CA VAL A 127 -4.06 3.51 6.49
C VAL A 127 -4.10 2.04 6.94
N ALA A 128 -5.24 1.36 6.81
CA ALA A 128 -5.35 -0.06 7.11
C ALA A 128 -4.48 -0.90 6.16
N ALA A 129 -4.49 -0.59 4.86
CA ALA A 129 -3.62 -1.25 3.89
C ALA A 129 -2.14 -0.98 4.18
N ALA A 130 -1.75 0.25 4.53
CA ALA A 130 -0.37 0.56 4.94
C ALA A 130 0.02 -0.20 6.22
N SER A 131 -0.92 -0.39 7.15
CA SER A 131 -0.72 -1.22 8.34
C SER A 131 -0.61 -2.71 8.02
N ILE A 132 -1.31 -3.18 6.97
CA ILE A 132 -1.22 -4.57 6.53
C ILE A 132 0.10 -4.80 5.82
N ASP A 133 0.52 -3.88 4.95
CA ASP A 133 1.81 -3.87 4.21
C ASP A 133 3.03 -3.91 5.15
N ASP A 134 2.86 -3.46 6.39
CA ASP A 134 3.82 -3.62 7.48
C ASP A 134 5.23 -3.10 7.17
N GLN A 135 5.30 -1.87 6.65
CA GLN A 135 6.51 -1.18 6.14
C GLN A 135 7.02 -1.65 4.77
N GLY A 136 6.40 -2.68 4.18
CA GLY A 136 6.76 -3.20 2.87
C GLY A 136 8.23 -3.62 2.76
N ASP A 137 8.72 -3.74 1.52
CA ASP A 137 10.11 -4.11 1.25
C ASP A 137 11.09 -2.92 1.40
N ASP A 138 10.66 -1.69 1.07
CA ASP A 138 11.39 -0.44 1.35
C ASP A 138 10.55 0.48 2.24
N TYR A 139 11.02 0.65 3.48
CA TYR A 139 10.42 1.51 4.49
C TYR A 139 10.27 2.97 4.03
N ARG A 140 11.17 3.50 3.20
CA ARG A 140 11.09 4.89 2.72
C ARG A 140 9.94 5.07 1.75
N ASP A 141 9.76 4.11 0.84
CA ASP A 141 8.63 4.12 -0.09
C ASP A 141 7.32 3.96 0.68
N TRP A 142 7.30 3.16 1.75
CA TRP A 142 6.16 3.09 2.66
C TRP A 142 5.83 4.43 3.33
N LEU A 143 6.83 5.15 3.84
CA LEU A 143 6.61 6.49 4.42
C LEU A 143 6.11 7.50 3.39
N ILE A 144 6.65 7.49 2.17
CA ILE A 144 6.22 8.39 1.10
C ILE A 144 4.72 8.20 0.81
N ARG A 145 4.29 6.95 0.66
CA ARG A 145 2.88 6.61 0.42
C ARG A 145 1.95 7.05 1.55
N LEU A 146 2.42 6.91 2.79
CA LEU A 146 1.68 7.39 3.95
C LEU A 146 1.58 8.92 3.97
N GLY A 147 2.65 9.62 3.56
CA GLY A 147 2.67 11.07 3.36
C GLY A 147 1.68 11.52 2.29
N ASP A 148 1.66 10.87 1.13
CA ASP A 148 0.72 11.18 0.05
C ASP A 148 -0.73 11.01 0.49
N LEU A 149 -1.02 9.93 1.25
CA LEU A 149 -2.35 9.70 1.82
C LEU A 149 -2.72 10.79 2.84
N TYR A 150 -1.77 11.23 3.67
CA TYR A 150 -1.96 12.31 4.64
C TYR A 150 -2.31 13.62 3.93
N VAL A 151 -1.53 14.02 2.92
CA VAL A 151 -1.77 15.23 2.12
C VAL A 151 -3.14 15.15 1.44
N SER A 152 -3.48 14.00 0.86
CA SER A 152 -4.78 13.81 0.22
C SER A 152 -5.95 13.92 1.19
N ALA A 153 -5.79 13.43 2.43
CA ALA A 153 -6.80 13.62 3.48
C ALA A 153 -6.97 15.09 3.84
N HIS A 154 -5.86 15.82 3.98
CA HIS A 154 -5.87 17.24 4.26
C HIS A 154 -6.58 18.04 3.15
N VAL A 155 -6.29 17.75 1.87
CA VAL A 155 -6.97 18.34 0.71
C VAL A 155 -8.47 18.04 0.73
N ALA A 156 -8.86 16.85 1.20
CA ALA A 156 -10.26 16.46 1.36
C ALA A 156 -10.91 17.01 2.65
N HIS A 157 -10.22 17.86 3.42
CA HIS A 157 -10.65 18.40 4.72
C HIS A 157 -10.97 17.31 5.77
N VAL A 158 -10.29 16.16 5.70
CA VAL A 158 -10.37 15.08 6.67
C VAL A 158 -9.09 15.08 7.51
N ASP A 159 -9.23 15.09 8.83
CA ASP A 159 -8.09 14.97 9.75
C ASP A 159 -7.59 13.50 9.80
N PRO A 160 -6.35 13.21 9.37
CA PRO A 160 -5.79 11.87 9.39
C PRO A 160 -5.25 11.42 10.74
N SER A 161 -4.92 12.31 11.68
CA SER A 161 -4.27 11.94 12.95
C SER A 161 -5.07 10.91 13.76
N PRO A 162 -6.42 11.04 13.91
CA PRO A 162 -7.21 10.08 14.67
C PRO A 162 -7.21 8.68 14.02
N VAL A 163 -7.23 8.61 12.69
CA VAL A 163 -7.22 7.35 11.94
C VAL A 163 -5.88 6.64 12.09
N LEU A 164 -4.76 7.37 11.94
CA LEU A 164 -3.41 6.87 12.16
C LEU A 164 -3.26 6.27 13.56
N LYS A 165 -3.64 7.03 14.60
CA LYS A 165 -3.53 6.61 16.00
C LYS A 165 -4.42 5.40 16.32
N ARG A 166 -5.61 5.31 15.71
CA ARG A 166 -6.51 4.18 15.89
C ARG A 166 -5.94 2.92 15.24
N ILE A 167 -5.52 3.01 13.99
CA ILE A 167 -5.02 1.85 13.24
C ILE A 167 -3.67 1.38 13.79
N ALA A 168 -2.80 2.30 14.26
CA ALA A 168 -1.57 1.95 14.95
C ALA A 168 -1.77 0.91 16.07
N LYS A 169 -2.87 1.01 16.83
CA LYS A 169 -3.21 0.06 17.91
C LYS A 169 -3.48 -1.36 17.41
N LEU A 170 -3.87 -1.51 16.14
CA LEU A 170 -4.14 -2.78 15.47
C LEU A 170 -2.89 -3.34 14.77
N SER A 171 -1.94 -2.47 14.44
CA SER A 171 -0.72 -2.77 13.68
C SER A 171 0.25 -3.67 14.42
N ASN A 172 1.18 -4.23 13.65
CA ASN A 172 2.26 -5.09 14.14
C ASN A 172 3.13 -4.33 15.17
N PRO A 173 3.27 -4.84 16.40
CA PRO A 173 4.19 -4.28 17.40
C PRO A 173 5.65 -4.67 17.19
N GLU A 174 5.93 -5.70 16.38
CA GLU A 174 7.28 -6.20 16.23
C GLU A 174 8.10 -5.26 15.32
N PRO A 175 9.39 -5.03 15.64
CA PRO A 175 10.29 -4.29 14.76
C PRO A 175 10.41 -4.96 13.38
N HIS A 176 10.39 -4.15 12.33
CA HIS A 176 10.54 -4.67 10.97
C HIS A 176 12.01 -4.82 10.59
N GLY A 177 12.37 -5.88 9.85
CA GLY A 177 13.76 -6.15 9.45
C GLY A 177 14.37 -5.05 8.56
N ALA A 178 13.54 -4.39 7.75
CA ALA A 178 13.96 -3.27 6.89
C ALA A 178 14.13 -1.93 7.63
N SER A 179 13.60 -1.81 8.85
CA SER A 179 13.78 -0.63 9.72
C SER A 179 14.14 -1.07 11.14
N PRO A 180 15.41 -1.44 11.38
CA PRO A 180 15.84 -1.92 12.69
C PRO A 180 15.64 -0.81 13.74
N GLY A 181 14.65 -0.99 14.60
CA GLY A 181 14.34 -0.07 15.70
C GLY A 181 12.97 0.59 15.67
N SER A 182 12.11 0.30 14.67
CA SER A 182 10.72 0.77 14.70
C SER A 182 9.71 -0.25 14.16
N SER A 183 8.62 -0.42 14.89
CA SER A 183 7.46 -1.21 14.45
C SER A 183 6.47 -0.38 13.63
N THR A 184 5.63 -1.03 12.83
CA THR A 184 4.57 -0.34 12.08
C THR A 184 3.60 0.37 13.01
N ARG A 185 3.32 -0.23 14.18
CA ARG A 185 2.58 0.40 15.27
C ARG A 185 3.19 1.73 15.69
N GLU A 186 4.48 1.75 16.01
CA GLU A 186 5.15 2.96 16.47
C GLU A 186 5.16 4.03 15.37
N LEU A 187 5.53 3.65 14.14
CA LEU A 187 5.59 4.57 13.01
C LEU A 187 4.24 5.22 12.71
N LEU A 188 3.14 4.45 12.69
CA LEU A 188 1.81 5.03 12.50
C LEU A 188 1.40 5.93 13.67
N SER A 189 1.71 5.53 14.91
CA SER A 189 1.35 6.32 16.09
C SER A 189 2.13 7.64 16.19
N GLN A 190 3.33 7.69 15.64
CA GLN A 190 4.26 8.83 15.71
C GLN A 190 4.53 9.45 14.35
N PHE A 191 3.73 9.15 13.32
CA PHE A 191 4.01 9.56 11.93
C PHE A 191 4.28 11.06 11.82
N GLU A 192 3.46 11.86 12.51
CA GLU A 192 3.55 13.32 12.54
C GLU A 192 4.81 13.85 13.22
N ASN A 193 5.49 13.04 14.03
CA ASN A 193 6.74 13.38 14.70
C ASN A 193 7.98 12.92 13.91
N THR A 194 7.80 12.23 12.79
CA THR A 194 8.92 11.76 11.98
C THR A 194 9.63 12.92 11.28
N SER A 195 10.95 12.79 11.09
CA SER A 195 11.71 13.76 10.29
C SER A 195 11.17 13.89 8.88
N TYR A 196 10.69 12.78 8.29
CA TYR A 196 10.05 12.79 6.97
C TYR A 196 8.81 13.69 6.97
N PHE A 197 7.90 13.52 7.93
CA PHE A 197 6.71 14.36 8.03
C PHE A 197 7.06 15.85 8.12
N MET A 198 7.96 16.21 9.04
CA MET A 198 8.34 17.62 9.27
C MET A 198 8.98 18.28 8.04
N THR A 199 9.77 17.52 7.27
CA THR A 199 10.54 18.06 6.14
C THR A 199 9.84 17.95 4.81
N SER A 200 8.92 16.99 4.64
CA SER A 200 8.33 16.65 3.34
C SER A 200 6.81 16.75 3.31
N VAL A 201 6.11 16.44 4.40
CA VAL A 201 4.63 16.44 4.44
C VAL A 201 4.11 17.78 4.95
N LEU A 202 4.57 18.22 6.13
CA LEU A 202 4.11 19.45 6.78
C LEU A 202 4.18 20.69 5.86
N PRO A 203 5.23 20.91 5.03
CA PRO A 203 5.26 22.04 4.11
C PRO A 203 4.15 22.05 3.05
N GLN A 204 3.51 20.90 2.79
CA GLN A 204 2.40 20.76 1.83
C GLN A 204 1.02 20.96 2.47
N LEU A 205 0.96 21.12 3.79
CA LEU A 205 -0.30 21.33 4.55
C LEU A 205 -0.60 22.82 4.82
N ALA A 206 0.26 23.71 4.31
CA ALA A 206 0.20 25.15 4.53
C ALA A 206 -0.63 25.87 3.45
#